data_AF-A0A378QEF5-F1
#
_entry.id   AF-A0A378QEF5-F1
#
_cell.length_a   1.000
_cell.length_b   1.000
_cell.length_c   1.000
_cell.angle_alpha   90.00
_cell.angle_beta   90.00
_cell.angle_gamma   90.00
#
_symmetry.space_group_name_H-M   'P 1'
#
loop_
_entity.id
_entity.type
_entity.pdbx_description
1 polymer ?
#
loop_
_entity_poly.entity_id
_entity_poly.type
_entity_poly.pdbx_seq_one_letter_code
_entity_poly.pdbx_strand_id
1 'polypeptide(L)'
;MSIQLDDMAKPAGDATEYNLTFFDGTTRTVYDTGVERPYPDGRLIVSRTDLNGVLTHVNDAFVEISGYTEDELIGKPQHILRHPDMPKAAYADLWKTVKEGKKWHGYVKNLCKDGSHYWVYATVVPNVRRGQTVGYTSVRRKPSRSKIEETAAQYLTMKGAE
;
A
#
# COMPACT_ATOMS: atom_id res chain seq x y z
N MET A 1 9.41 -14.02 10.33
CA MET A 1 10.15 -14.50 9.15
C MET A 1 9.88 -13.49 8.05
N SER A 2 10.89 -12.81 7.53
CA SER A 2 10.71 -11.81 6.46
C SER A 2 10.34 -12.54 5.17
N ILE A 3 9.34 -12.04 4.44
CA ILE A 3 8.90 -12.64 3.18
C ILE A 3 9.54 -11.83 2.06
N GLN A 4 10.58 -12.38 1.44
CA GLN A 4 11.22 -11.78 0.28
C GLN A 4 10.20 -11.72 -0.87
N LEU A 5 10.03 -10.53 -1.43
CA LEU A 5 9.26 -10.31 -2.65
C LEU A 5 10.19 -10.41 -3.86
N ASP A 6 9.67 -10.96 -4.95
CA ASP A 6 10.36 -10.94 -6.23
C ASP A 6 10.36 -9.52 -6.81
N ASP A 7 11.40 -9.20 -7.57
CA ASP A 7 11.48 -7.95 -8.31
C ASP A 7 10.36 -7.83 -9.32
N MET A 8 9.93 -6.59 -9.58
CA MET A 8 8.93 -6.35 -10.62
C MET A 8 9.50 -6.66 -12.00
N ALA A 9 8.67 -7.25 -12.87
CA ALA A 9 9.01 -7.31 -14.28
C ALA A 9 9.08 -5.89 -14.85
N LYS A 10 10.14 -5.59 -15.59
CA LYS A 10 10.31 -4.27 -16.22
C LYS A 10 9.17 -4.02 -17.21
N PRO A 11 8.43 -2.89 -17.09
CA PRO A 11 7.42 -2.52 -18.07
C PRO A 11 8.03 -2.33 -19.47
N ALA A 12 7.23 -2.59 -20.51
CA ALA A 12 7.69 -2.45 -21.90
C ALA A 12 7.91 -0.99 -22.34
N GLY A 13 7.29 -0.03 -21.66
CA GLY A 13 7.39 1.41 -21.95
C GLY A 13 8.26 2.17 -20.96
N ASP A 14 8.16 3.50 -20.99
CA ASP A 14 8.88 4.37 -20.08
C ASP A 14 8.49 4.09 -18.62
N ALA A 15 9.49 3.85 -17.79
CA ALA A 15 9.33 3.68 -16.36
C ALA A 15 10.60 4.10 -15.63
N THR A 16 10.43 4.65 -14.43
CA THR A 16 11.53 4.95 -13.52
C THR A 16 11.75 3.74 -12.61
N GLU A 17 12.99 3.27 -12.55
CA GLU A 17 13.41 2.17 -11.69
C GLU A 17 13.75 2.68 -10.29
N TYR A 18 13.32 1.94 -9.26
CA TYR A 18 13.66 2.21 -7.87
C TYR A 18 14.07 0.92 -7.18
N ASN A 19 15.10 1.01 -6.34
CA ASN A 19 15.47 -0.06 -5.41
C ASN A 19 14.93 0.30 -4.03
N LEU A 20 13.85 -0.38 -3.63
CA LEU A 20 13.23 -0.15 -2.33
C LEU A 20 13.88 -1.03 -1.26
N THR A 21 14.11 -0.46 -0.08
CA THR A 21 14.42 -1.20 1.15
C THR A 21 13.25 -1.11 2.11
N PHE A 22 12.76 -2.27 2.57
CA PHE A 22 11.65 -2.38 3.51
C PHE A 22 12.14 -2.37 4.96
N PHE A 23 11.20 -2.23 5.89
CA PHE A 23 11.49 -2.13 7.32
C PHE A 23 12.13 -3.42 7.90
N ASP A 24 11.94 -4.54 7.22
CA ASP A 24 12.49 -5.85 7.59
C ASP A 24 13.86 -6.12 6.95
N GLY A 25 14.43 -5.13 6.27
CA GLY A 25 15.73 -5.20 5.60
C GLY A 25 15.68 -5.83 4.21
N THR A 26 14.56 -6.40 3.80
CA THR A 26 14.42 -6.94 2.43
C THR A 26 14.44 -5.80 1.41
N THR A 27 14.90 -6.13 0.21
CA THR A 27 14.96 -5.20 -0.92
C THR A 27 14.14 -5.70 -2.09
N ARG A 28 13.64 -4.79 -2.92
CA ARG A 28 12.93 -5.11 -4.16
C ARG A 28 13.12 -4.01 -5.18
N THR A 29 13.44 -4.38 -6.41
CA THR A 29 13.40 -3.49 -7.57
C THR A 29 11.96 -3.33 -8.04
N VAL A 30 11.54 -2.08 -8.19
CA VAL A 30 10.20 -1.70 -8.63
C VAL A 30 10.27 -0.65 -9.74
N TYR A 31 9.21 -0.55 -10.53
CA TYR A 31 9.10 0.37 -11.65
C TYR A 31 7.85 1.23 -11.50
N ASP A 32 7.97 2.56 -11.60
CA ASP A 32 6.82 3.48 -11.71
C ASP A 32 6.78 4.08 -13.13
N THR A 33 5.67 3.85 -13.82
CA THR A 33 5.39 4.39 -15.16
C THR A 33 4.90 5.83 -15.12
N GLY A 34 4.56 6.36 -13.94
CA GLY A 34 3.91 7.66 -13.77
C GLY A 34 2.43 7.67 -14.18
N VAL A 35 1.90 6.55 -14.68
CA VAL A 35 0.50 6.43 -15.11
C VAL A 35 -0.38 6.16 -13.90
N GLU A 36 -1.32 7.05 -13.63
CA GLU A 36 -2.34 6.86 -12.59
C GLU A 36 -3.54 6.05 -13.12
N ARG A 37 -3.88 4.94 -12.45
CA ARG A 37 -5.13 4.21 -12.65
C ARG A 37 -6.26 4.90 -11.89
N PRO A 38 -7.43 5.12 -12.54
CA PRO A 38 -8.58 5.67 -11.85
C PRO A 38 -9.09 4.70 -10.78
N TYR A 39 -9.51 5.25 -9.65
CA TYR A 39 -10.15 4.49 -8.59
C TYR A 39 -11.49 3.89 -9.10
N PRO A 40 -11.84 2.61 -8.79
CA PRO A 40 -13.07 1.99 -9.25
C PRO A 40 -14.30 2.60 -8.54
N ASP A 41 -15.04 3.44 -9.25
CA ASP A 41 -16.21 4.13 -8.69
C ASP A 41 -17.29 3.16 -8.19
N GLY A 42 -17.92 3.53 -7.07
CA GLY A 42 -18.97 2.72 -6.43
C GLY A 42 -18.47 1.46 -5.69
N ARG A 43 -17.16 1.19 -5.67
CA ARG A 43 -16.57 0.03 -4.98
C ARG A 43 -15.65 0.48 -3.84
N LEU A 44 -15.53 -0.35 -2.83
CA LEU A 44 -14.51 -0.21 -1.78
C LEU A 44 -13.40 -1.22 -2.04
N ILE A 45 -12.16 -0.79 -1.82
CA ILE A 45 -11.00 -1.70 -1.80
C ILE A 45 -10.84 -2.18 -0.37
N VAL A 46 -10.83 -3.49 -0.17
CA VAL A 46 -10.75 -4.10 1.16
C VAL A 46 -9.62 -5.11 1.20
N SER A 47 -8.83 -5.07 2.27
CA SER A 47 -7.91 -6.15 2.63
C SER A 47 -7.88 -6.42 4.12
N ARG A 48 -7.49 -7.64 4.47
CA ARG A 48 -7.16 -8.03 5.84
C ARG A 48 -5.75 -8.58 5.89
N THR A 49 -5.06 -8.29 6.98
CA THR A 49 -3.75 -8.85 7.27
C THR A 49 -3.72 -9.56 8.61
N ASP A 50 -2.70 -10.39 8.80
CA ASP A 50 -2.25 -10.81 10.13
C ASP A 50 -1.56 -9.64 10.88
N LEU A 51 -0.95 -9.92 12.03
CA LEU A 51 -0.22 -8.94 12.85
C LEU A 51 1.09 -8.45 12.23
N ASN A 52 1.64 -9.19 11.26
CA ASN A 52 2.88 -8.85 10.55
C ASN A 52 2.60 -8.08 9.25
N GLY A 53 1.34 -7.83 8.92
CA GLY A 53 0.95 -7.18 7.67
C GLY A 53 0.89 -8.12 6.46
N VAL A 54 0.89 -9.43 6.69
CA VAL A 54 0.73 -10.45 5.63
C VAL A 54 -0.75 -10.54 5.26
N LEU A 55 -1.05 -10.41 3.97
CA LEU A 55 -2.40 -10.46 3.43
C LEU A 55 -3.05 -11.83 3.68
N THR A 56 -4.22 -11.80 4.30
CA THR A 56 -5.05 -12.98 4.61
C THR A 56 -6.38 -12.95 3.86
N HIS A 57 -6.74 -11.80 3.30
CA HIS A 57 -7.93 -11.61 2.47
C HIS A 57 -7.78 -10.33 1.64
N VAL A 58 -8.26 -10.38 0.41
CA VAL A 58 -8.45 -9.24 -0.49
C VAL A 58 -9.80 -9.40 -1.19
N ASN A 59 -10.43 -8.30 -1.60
CA ASN A 59 -11.64 -8.37 -2.42
C ASN A 59 -11.35 -8.12 -3.90
N ASP A 60 -12.33 -8.39 -4.76
CA ASP A 60 -12.21 -8.26 -6.22
C ASP A 60 -11.73 -6.87 -6.66
N ALA A 61 -12.18 -5.81 -5.97
CA ALA A 61 -11.77 -4.44 -6.29
C ALA A 61 -10.27 -4.23 -6.05
N PHE A 62 -9.68 -4.88 -5.03
CA PHE A 62 -8.24 -4.85 -4.81
C PHE A 62 -7.51 -5.58 -5.94
N VAL A 63 -7.93 -6.82 -6.24
CA VAL A 63 -7.32 -7.67 -7.28
C VAL A 63 -7.28 -6.90 -8.61
N GLU A 64 -8.43 -6.39 -9.04
CA GLU A 64 -8.58 -5.66 -10.30
C GLU A 64 -7.72 -4.40 -10.38
N ILE A 65 -7.80 -3.49 -9.39
CA ILE A 65 -7.05 -2.24 -9.48
C ILE A 65 -5.54 -2.46 -9.39
N SER A 66 -5.10 -3.42 -8.57
CA SER A 66 -3.67 -3.69 -8.35
C SER A 66 -3.01 -4.44 -9.52
N GLY A 67 -3.80 -5.15 -10.32
CA GLY A 67 -3.31 -5.99 -11.42
C GLY A 67 -2.63 -7.30 -10.96
N TYR A 68 -2.63 -7.59 -9.66
CA TYR A 68 -2.22 -8.89 -9.13
C TYR A 68 -3.42 -9.83 -9.04
N THR A 69 -3.18 -11.12 -9.23
CA THR A 69 -4.17 -12.15 -8.90
C THR A 69 -4.29 -12.34 -7.38
N GLU A 70 -5.39 -12.92 -6.91
CA GLU A 70 -5.55 -13.22 -5.48
C GLU A 70 -4.43 -14.14 -4.96
N ASP A 71 -4.04 -15.16 -5.72
CA ASP A 71 -2.96 -16.09 -5.36
C ASP A 71 -1.59 -15.40 -5.24
N GLU A 72 -1.36 -14.34 -6.01
CA GLU A 72 -0.15 -13.52 -5.89
C GLU A 72 -0.18 -12.57 -4.69
N LEU A 73 -1.36 -12.29 -4.14
CA LEU A 73 -1.56 -11.37 -3.02
C LEU A 73 -1.60 -12.10 -1.67
N ILE A 74 -2.34 -13.21 -1.59
CA ILE A 74 -2.53 -13.95 -0.33
C ILE A 74 -1.20 -14.53 0.14
N GLY A 75 -0.90 -14.35 1.42
CA GLY A 75 0.36 -14.77 2.02
C GLY A 75 1.53 -13.82 1.72
N LYS A 76 1.34 -12.74 0.96
CA LYS A 76 2.36 -11.70 0.75
C LYS A 76 2.18 -10.52 1.69
N PRO A 77 3.27 -9.82 2.04
CA PRO A 77 3.17 -8.59 2.81
C PRO A 77 2.45 -7.49 2.01
N GLN A 78 1.60 -6.73 2.70
CA GLN A 78 0.85 -5.59 2.15
C GLN A 78 1.76 -4.53 1.48
N HIS A 79 3.05 -4.49 1.83
CA HIS A 79 4.04 -3.61 1.20
C HIS A 79 4.42 -4.02 -0.23
N ILE A 80 3.87 -5.10 -0.80
CA ILE A 80 3.96 -5.42 -2.23
C ILE A 80 3.45 -4.29 -3.13
N LEU A 81 2.55 -3.46 -2.61
CA LEU A 81 1.99 -2.27 -3.27
C LEU A 81 2.75 -0.97 -2.93
N ARG A 82 3.87 -1.04 -2.21
CA ARG A 82 4.54 0.17 -1.72
C ARG A 82 5.04 0.99 -2.91
N HIS A 83 4.57 2.23 -2.98
CA HIS A 83 5.07 3.21 -3.93
C HIS A 83 6.35 3.92 -3.40
N PRO A 84 7.37 4.19 -4.23
CA PRO A 84 8.59 4.91 -3.84
C PRO A 84 8.33 6.31 -3.25
N ASP A 85 7.35 7.05 -3.77
CA ASP A 85 6.95 8.37 -3.26
C ASP A 85 6.38 8.38 -1.83
N MET A 86 6.00 7.22 -1.28
CA MET A 86 5.42 7.20 0.06
C MET A 86 6.51 7.32 1.12
N PRO A 87 6.49 8.39 1.97
CA PRO A 87 7.52 8.59 2.98
C PRO A 87 7.46 7.51 4.07
N LYS A 88 8.63 7.14 4.59
CA LYS A 88 8.80 6.22 5.72
C LYS A 88 7.99 6.70 6.93
N ALA A 89 7.92 8.01 7.15
CA ALA A 89 7.18 8.60 8.27
C ALA A 89 5.66 8.30 8.21
N ALA A 90 5.04 8.27 7.03
CA ALA A 90 3.61 7.94 6.90
C ALA A 90 3.33 6.48 7.31
N TYR A 91 4.21 5.55 6.95
CA TYR A 91 4.08 4.15 7.37
C TYR A 91 4.41 3.97 8.86
N ALA A 92 5.39 4.71 9.38
CA ALA A 92 5.70 4.70 10.81
C ALA A 92 4.49 5.15 11.64
N ASP A 93 3.81 6.22 11.22
CA ASP A 93 2.58 6.72 11.85
C ASP A 93 1.44 5.69 11.80
N LEU A 94 1.23 5.06 10.64
CA LEU A 94 0.27 3.96 10.48
C LEU A 94 0.51 2.86 11.50
N TRP A 95 1.73 2.30 11.52
CA TRP A 95 2.06 1.17 12.36
C TRP A 95 2.02 1.50 13.85
N LYS A 96 2.48 2.70 14.23
CA LYS A 96 2.36 3.19 15.61
C LYS A 96 0.89 3.23 16.02
N THR A 97 0.04 3.86 15.21
CA THR A 97 -1.38 4.05 15.51
C THR A 97 -2.12 2.72 15.68
N VAL A 98 -1.98 1.80 14.74
CA VAL A 98 -2.75 0.54 14.79
C VAL A 98 -2.25 -0.42 15.86
N LYS A 99 -0.95 -0.37 16.21
CA LYS A 99 -0.39 -1.15 17.33
C LYS A 99 -0.86 -0.64 18.69
N GLU A 100 -1.18 0.65 18.80
CA GLU A 100 -1.85 1.23 19.99
C GLU A 100 -3.34 0.86 20.08
N GLY A 101 -3.86 0.02 19.19
CA GLY A 101 -5.27 -0.35 19.14
C GLY A 101 -6.17 0.76 18.56
N LYS A 102 -5.58 1.80 17.97
CA LYS A 102 -6.31 2.94 17.39
C LYS A 102 -6.53 2.75 15.90
N LYS A 103 -7.51 3.47 15.38
CA LYS A 103 -7.82 3.54 13.95
C LYS A 103 -6.89 4.55 13.29
N TRP A 104 -6.34 4.19 12.13
CA TRP A 104 -5.50 5.07 11.32
C TRP A 104 -6.24 5.48 10.04
N HIS A 105 -5.97 6.69 9.56
CA HIS A 105 -6.45 7.16 8.26
C HIS A 105 -5.37 7.95 7.53
N GLY A 106 -5.33 7.84 6.20
CA GLY A 106 -4.41 8.62 5.40
C GLY A 106 -4.56 8.40 3.90
N TYR A 107 -3.97 9.31 3.13
CA TYR A 107 -3.85 9.17 1.69
C TYR A 107 -2.66 8.29 1.37
N VAL A 108 -2.82 7.31 0.49
CA VAL A 108 -1.77 6.36 0.13
C VAL A 108 -1.70 6.23 -1.38
N LYS A 109 -0.49 6.45 -1.93
CA LYS A 109 -0.15 6.08 -3.30
C LYS A 109 0.31 4.63 -3.30
N ASN A 110 -0.33 3.80 -4.11
CA ASN A 110 -0.03 2.37 -4.24
C ASN A 110 0.50 2.07 -5.64
N LEU A 111 1.47 1.18 -5.74
CA LEU A 111 2.04 0.71 -7.00
C LEU A 111 1.36 -0.58 -7.46
N CYS A 112 0.96 -0.63 -8.72
CA CYS A 112 0.37 -1.80 -9.39
C CYS A 112 1.46 -2.73 -9.92
N LYS A 113 1.04 -3.95 -10.29
CA LYS A 113 1.94 -4.97 -10.86
C LYS A 113 2.64 -4.53 -12.15
N ASP A 114 1.97 -3.72 -12.97
CA ASP A 114 2.48 -3.21 -14.26
C ASP A 114 3.27 -1.90 -14.13
N GLY A 115 3.47 -1.41 -12.91
CA GLY A 115 4.15 -0.15 -12.63
C GLY A 115 3.29 1.11 -12.79
N SER A 116 2.00 0.99 -13.11
CA SER A 116 1.06 2.10 -12.89
C SER A 116 0.82 2.29 -11.38
N HIS A 117 0.18 3.38 -10.98
CA HIS A 117 -0.13 3.64 -9.58
C HIS A 117 -1.57 4.08 -9.36
N TYR A 118 -2.05 4.05 -8.12
CA TYR A 118 -3.36 4.58 -7.77
C TYR A 118 -3.36 5.18 -6.38
N TRP A 119 -4.22 6.17 -6.19
CA TRP A 119 -4.43 6.82 -4.91
C TRP A 119 -5.68 6.29 -4.21
N VAL A 120 -5.60 6.27 -2.88
CA VAL A 120 -6.71 5.92 -2.02
C VAL A 120 -6.73 6.79 -0.77
N TYR A 121 -7.91 6.98 -0.19
CA TYR A 121 -8.02 7.35 1.22
C TYR A 121 -8.28 6.09 2.04
N ALA A 122 -7.27 5.63 2.77
CA ALA A 122 -7.29 4.40 3.53
C ALA A 122 -7.74 4.64 4.96
N THR A 123 -8.50 3.69 5.50
CA THR A 123 -8.83 3.53 6.91
C THR A 123 -8.33 2.17 7.36
N VAL A 124 -7.49 2.11 8.39
CA VAL A 124 -6.97 0.85 8.92
C VAL A 124 -7.42 0.70 10.37
N VAL A 125 -8.02 -0.45 10.68
CA VAL A 125 -8.52 -0.79 12.02
C VAL A 125 -7.88 -2.09 12.53
N PRO A 126 -7.55 -2.19 13.83
CA PRO A 126 -7.19 -3.45 14.44
C PRO A 126 -8.42 -4.37 14.55
N ASN A 127 -8.24 -5.63 14.19
CA ASN A 127 -9.23 -6.69 14.39
C ASN A 127 -9.01 -7.29 15.78
N VAL A 128 -9.97 -7.15 16.69
CA VAL A 128 -9.84 -7.63 18.08
C VAL A 128 -10.68 -8.88 18.29
N ARG A 129 -10.08 -9.93 18.87
CA ARG A 129 -10.75 -11.15 19.34
C ARG A 129 -10.35 -11.42 20.78
N ARG A 130 -11.34 -11.62 21.67
CA ARG A 130 -11.11 -11.88 23.11
C ARG A 130 -10.16 -10.85 23.76
N GLY A 131 -10.31 -9.57 23.41
CA GLY A 131 -9.48 -8.48 23.94
C GLY A 131 -8.07 -8.37 23.35
N GLN A 132 -7.69 -9.21 22.39
CA GLN A 132 -6.38 -9.18 21.74
C GLN A 132 -6.51 -8.85 20.25
N THR A 133 -5.61 -8.01 19.74
CA THR A 133 -5.50 -7.75 18.29
C THR A 133 -4.99 -9.02 17.60
N VAL A 134 -5.66 -9.45 16.54
CA VAL A 134 -5.32 -10.64 15.75
C VAL A 134 -4.90 -10.31 14.30
N GLY A 135 -4.96 -9.04 13.92
CA GLY A 135 -4.64 -8.57 12.58
C GLY A 135 -5.24 -7.20 12.32
N TYR A 136 -5.24 -6.77 11.06
CA TYR A 136 -5.73 -5.44 10.67
C TYR A 136 -6.66 -5.55 9.46
N THR A 137 -7.67 -4.69 9.40
CA THR A 137 -8.51 -4.53 8.20
C THR A 137 -8.29 -3.13 7.63
N SER A 138 -8.02 -3.06 6.32
CA SER A 138 -7.95 -1.82 5.56
C SER A 138 -9.18 -1.68 4.68
N VAL A 139 -9.90 -0.57 4.81
CA VAL A 139 -10.96 -0.17 3.89
C VAL A 139 -10.52 1.12 3.23
N ARG A 140 -10.54 1.14 1.90
CA ARG A 140 -10.05 2.27 1.11
C ARG A 140 -11.15 2.76 0.20
N ARG A 141 -11.37 4.07 0.22
CA ARG A 141 -12.40 4.76 -0.58
C ARG A 141 -11.75 5.66 -1.62
N LYS A 142 -12.58 6.13 -2.56
CA LYS A 142 -12.19 7.13 -3.56
C LYS A 142 -11.56 8.35 -2.86
N PRO A 143 -10.33 8.72 -3.21
CA PRO A 143 -9.68 9.91 -2.66
C PRO A 143 -10.27 11.19 -3.28
N SER A 144 -10.20 12.31 -2.56
CA SER A 144 -10.46 13.63 -3.16
C SER A 144 -9.28 14.06 -4.04
N ARG A 145 -9.55 14.55 -5.25
CA ARG A 145 -8.49 14.98 -6.18
C ARG A 145 -7.65 16.13 -5.63
N SER A 146 -8.29 17.16 -5.08
CA SER A 146 -7.58 18.30 -4.48
C SER A 146 -6.68 17.86 -3.32
N LYS A 147 -7.12 16.88 -2.52
CA LYS A 147 -6.31 16.36 -1.41
C LYS A 147 -5.18 15.45 -1.86
N ILE A 148 -5.31 14.76 -3.00
CA ILE A 148 -4.17 14.04 -3.60
C ILE A 148 -3.07 15.03 -3.94
N GLU A 149 -3.39 16.13 -4.61
CA GLU A 149 -2.40 17.12 -5.05
C GLU A 149 -1.67 17.76 -3.86
N GLU A 150 -2.43 18.19 -2.83
CA GLU A 150 -1.86 18.70 -1.58
C GLU A 150 -0.96 17.65 -0.89
N THR A 151 -1.44 16.41 -0.77
CA THR A 151 -0.71 15.34 -0.09
C THR A 151 0.55 14.95 -0.87
N ALA A 152 0.48 14.86 -2.19
CA ALA A 152 1.61 14.50 -3.04
C ALA A 152 2.74 15.52 -2.88
N ALA A 153 2.44 16.82 -2.87
CA ALA A 153 3.42 17.87 -2.61
C ALA A 153 4.05 17.73 -1.20
N GLN A 154 3.23 17.45 -0.18
CA GLN A 154 3.71 17.20 1.18
C GLN A 154 4.64 15.98 1.24
N TYR A 155 4.27 14.88 0.60
CA TYR A 155 5.04 13.64 0.60
C TYR A 155 6.37 13.79 -0.12
N LEU A 156 6.42 14.53 -1.23
CA LEU A 156 7.69 14.88 -1.89
C LEU A 156 8.62 15.66 -0.96
N THR A 157 8.07 16.64 -0.22
CA THR A 157 8.86 17.42 0.75
C THR A 157 9.40 16.53 1.87
N MET A 158 8.56 15.65 2.43
CA MET A 158 8.97 14.71 3.47
C MET A 158 10.03 13.73 2.95
N LYS A 159 9.86 13.22 1.72
CA LYS A 159 10.81 12.31 1.08
C LYS A 159 12.18 12.94 0.83
N GLY A 160 12.24 14.23 0.50
CA GLY A 160 13.50 14.95 0.33
C GLY A 160 14.25 15.21 1.65
N ALA A 161 13.60 15.05 2.79
CA ALA A 161 14.19 15.20 4.12
C ALA A 161 14.63 13.87 4.77
N GLU A 162 14.42 12.73 4.09
CA GLU A 162 14.84 11.37 4.52
C GLU A 162 16.24 10.99 4.06
#